data_AF-A0A961S4Y2-F1
#
_entry.id   AF-A0A961S4Y2-F1
#
_cell.length_a   1.000
_cell.length_b   1.000
_cell.length_c   1.000
_cell.angle_alpha   90.00
_cell.angle_beta   90.00
_cell.angle_gamma   90.00
#
_symmetry.space_group_name_H-M   'P 1'
#
loop_
_entity.id
_entity.type
_entity.pdbx_description
1 polymer ?
#
loop_
_entity_poly.entity_id
_entity_poly.type
_entity_poly.pdbx_seq_one_letter_code
_entity_poly.pdbx_strand_id
1 'polypeptide(L)'
;METVSTNRSHGGTQGVYRHASDATGTDMVLSVFVPDHAPGETLPVLWYLSGLTCTHANVTEKGEYRAACAEHGIIFVAPDTSPRGDDVPDDEGWDFGKGAGFYVDATQEPWAKHYRMRSYIEDELPALIAGQFPVDMARQG
;
A
#
# COMPACT_ATOMS: atom_id res chain seq x y z
N MET A 1 6.55 -11.00 3.99
CA MET A 1 6.79 -9.86 3.07
C MET A 1 8.11 -10.09 2.36
N GLU A 2 8.13 -9.90 1.05
CA GLU A 2 9.28 -10.00 0.16
C GLU A 2 9.68 -8.60 -0.31
N THR A 3 10.97 -8.28 -0.32
CA THR A 3 11.48 -7.02 -0.88
C THR A 3 11.64 -7.17 -2.39
N VAL A 4 10.91 -6.37 -3.17
CA VAL A 4 10.99 -6.36 -4.64
C VAL A 4 12.09 -5.40 -5.10
N SER A 5 12.15 -4.21 -4.52
CA SER A 5 13.22 -3.25 -4.80
C SER A 5 13.41 -2.26 -3.65
N THR A 6 14.61 -1.65 -3.58
CA THR A 6 14.89 -0.54 -2.68
C THR A 6 15.75 0.50 -3.39
N ASN A 7 15.51 1.78 -3.10
CA ASN A 7 16.26 2.90 -3.65
C ASN A 7 16.43 3.98 -2.59
N ARG A 8 17.61 4.60 -2.52
CA ARG A 8 17.85 5.77 -1.65
C ARG A 8 17.32 7.04 -2.31
N SER A 9 16.64 7.89 -1.54
CA SER A 9 16.10 9.15 -2.04
C SER A 9 15.87 10.13 -0.89
N HIS A 10 16.30 11.39 -1.05
CA HIS A 10 16.05 12.48 -0.09
C HIS A 10 16.35 12.14 1.39
N GLY A 11 17.43 11.42 1.68
CA GLY A 11 17.75 11.03 3.05
C GLY A 11 16.79 10.00 3.63
N GLY A 12 16.28 9.09 2.81
CA GLY A 12 15.48 7.93 3.21
C GLY A 12 15.59 6.79 2.21
N THR A 13 14.81 5.74 2.45
CA THR A 13 14.72 4.54 1.60
C THR A 13 13.31 4.38 1.06
N GLN A 14 13.18 4.39 -0.26
CA GLN A 14 11.98 3.95 -0.97
C GLN A 14 12.06 2.45 -1.22
N GLY A 15 11.17 1.67 -0.62
CA GLY A 15 11.01 0.24 -0.89
C GLY A 15 9.75 -0.06 -1.68
N VAL A 16 9.78 -1.17 -2.41
CA VAL A 16 8.61 -1.85 -2.97
C VAL A 16 8.60 -3.27 -2.44
N TYR A 17 7.46 -3.71 -1.95
CA TYR A 17 7.32 -4.98 -1.24
C TYR A 17 6.14 -5.77 -1.79
N ARG A 18 6.24 -7.10 -1.73
CA ARG A 18 5.15 -8.04 -2.03
C ARG A 18 4.81 -8.84 -0.78
N HIS A 19 3.54 -9.15 -0.57
CA HIS A 19 3.15 -10.16 0.42
C HIS A 19 1.91 -10.90 -0.03
N ALA A 20 1.75 -12.14 0.42
CA ALA A 20 0.48 -12.85 0.31
C ALA A 20 -0.51 -12.19 1.29
N SER A 21 -1.65 -11.73 0.76
CA SER A 21 -2.72 -11.14 1.57
C SER A 21 -3.77 -12.18 1.92
N ASP A 22 -4.10 -12.25 3.20
CA ASP A 22 -5.18 -13.11 3.71
C ASP A 22 -6.55 -12.52 3.36
N ALA A 23 -6.72 -11.20 3.40
CA ALA A 23 -7.99 -10.55 3.11
C ALA A 23 -8.39 -10.73 1.64
N THR A 24 -7.45 -10.55 0.70
CA THR A 24 -7.74 -10.64 -0.74
C THR A 24 -7.50 -12.03 -1.31
N GLY A 25 -6.78 -12.90 -0.60
CA GLY A 25 -6.37 -14.22 -1.09
C GLY A 25 -5.42 -14.13 -2.30
N THR A 26 -4.66 -13.05 -2.43
CA THR A 26 -3.73 -12.79 -3.55
C THR A 26 -2.41 -12.22 -3.05
N ASP A 27 -1.37 -12.26 -3.88
CA ASP A 27 -0.19 -11.43 -3.63
C ASP A 27 -0.54 -9.95 -3.86
N MET A 28 -0.23 -9.10 -2.89
CA MET A 28 -0.39 -7.65 -2.93
C MET A 28 0.98 -6.98 -2.98
N VAL A 29 1.07 -5.88 -3.74
CA VAL A 29 2.28 -5.08 -3.87
C VAL A 29 2.04 -3.67 -3.34
N LEU A 30 2.96 -3.18 -2.54
CA LEU A 30 2.90 -1.85 -1.93
C LEU A 30 4.26 -1.17 -2.02
N SER A 31 4.27 0.15 -1.90
CA SER A 31 5.48 0.92 -1.67
C SER A 31 5.48 1.53 -0.28
N VAL A 32 6.68 1.63 0.31
CA VAL A 32 6.89 2.28 1.61
C VAL A 32 8.13 3.16 1.50
N PHE A 33 7.99 4.44 1.83
CA PHE A 33 9.12 5.33 2.01
C PHE A 33 9.38 5.53 3.50
N VAL A 34 10.61 5.27 3.92
CA VAL A 34 11.06 5.45 5.30
C VAL A 34 12.18 6.50 5.32
N PRO A 35 11.94 7.69 5.92
CA PRO A 35 13.00 8.65 6.19
C PRO A 35 14.12 8.07 7.05
N ASP A 36 15.35 8.56 6.91
CA ASP A 36 16.40 8.30 7.90
C ASP A 36 15.95 8.88 9.26
N HIS A 37 16.18 8.12 10.32
CA HIS A 37 15.75 8.46 11.69
C HIS A 37 16.74 7.88 12.70
N ALA A 38 16.64 8.31 13.95
CA ALA A 38 17.52 7.80 14.99
C ALA A 38 17.20 6.31 15.28
N PRO A 39 18.20 5.48 15.63
CA PRO A 39 17.93 4.09 16.02
C PRO A 39 16.92 3.98 17.15
N GLY A 40 15.86 3.18 16.94
CA GLY A 40 14.79 2.96 17.91
C GLY A 40 13.67 4.00 17.90
N GLU A 41 13.79 5.05 17.09
CA GLU A 41 12.71 6.00 16.86
C GLU A 41 11.58 5.37 16.03
N THR A 42 10.34 5.77 16.31
CA THR A 42 9.17 5.44 15.47
C THR A 42 8.58 6.71 14.89
N LEU A 43 8.16 6.62 13.63
CA LEU A 43 7.70 7.76 12.85
C LEU A 43 6.19 7.68 12.59
N PRO A 44 5.49 8.83 12.50
CA PRO A 44 4.10 8.85 12.07
C PRO A 44 3.98 8.30 10.64
N VAL A 45 2.81 7.74 10.31
CA VAL A 45 2.53 7.14 9.00
C VAL A 45 1.41 7.89 8.28
N LEU A 46 1.61 8.10 6.98
CA LEU A 46 0.62 8.63 6.06
C LEU A 46 0.25 7.56 5.03
N TRP A 47 -1.05 7.28 4.92
CA TRP A 47 -1.60 6.29 4.01
C TRP A 47 -2.12 6.96 2.74
N TYR A 48 -1.49 6.68 1.61
CA TYR A 48 -1.93 7.22 0.33
C TYR A 48 -2.69 6.18 -0.49
N LEU A 49 -3.99 6.41 -0.62
CA LEU A 49 -4.89 5.58 -1.42
C LEU A 49 -5.00 6.14 -2.84
N SER A 50 -4.42 5.43 -3.80
CA SER A 50 -4.39 5.85 -5.21
C SER A 50 -5.77 5.75 -5.88
N GLY A 51 -5.98 6.50 -6.96
CA GLY A 51 -7.22 6.46 -7.74
C GLY A 51 -7.31 5.28 -8.72
N LEU A 52 -8.38 5.30 -9.54
CA LEU A 52 -8.65 4.30 -10.58
C LEU A 52 -7.43 4.07 -11.49
N THR A 53 -7.31 2.83 -11.97
CA THR A 53 -6.26 2.31 -12.85
C THR A 53 -4.83 2.42 -12.32
N CYS A 54 -4.61 2.95 -11.12
CA CYS A 54 -3.28 3.09 -10.54
C CYS A 54 -2.81 1.80 -9.89
N THR A 55 -1.49 1.71 -9.72
CA THR A 55 -0.83 0.80 -8.78
C THR A 55 -0.04 1.63 -7.76
N HIS A 56 0.69 0.97 -6.86
CA HIS A 56 1.66 1.61 -5.97
C HIS A 56 2.66 2.51 -6.73
N ALA A 57 3.00 2.16 -7.98
CA ALA A 57 4.03 2.85 -8.75
C ALA A 57 3.65 4.29 -9.12
N ASN A 58 2.37 4.57 -9.37
CA ASN A 58 1.92 5.88 -9.86
C ASN A 58 2.32 7.02 -8.93
N VAL A 59 1.92 6.95 -7.65
CA VAL A 59 2.29 7.96 -6.66
C VAL A 59 3.77 7.86 -6.30
N THR A 60 4.32 6.64 -6.25
CA THR A 60 5.75 6.43 -5.96
C THR A 60 6.62 7.19 -6.95
N GLU A 61 6.31 7.17 -8.23
CA GLU A 61 7.15 7.82 -9.24
C GLU A 61 6.82 9.29 -9.42
N LYS A 62 5.52 9.66 -9.38
CA LYS A 62 5.03 10.97 -9.83
C LYS A 62 4.47 11.85 -8.71
N GLY A 63 4.38 11.34 -7.48
CA GLY A 63 3.75 12.05 -6.37
C GLY A 63 4.66 13.04 -5.65
N GLU A 64 5.97 13.05 -5.95
CA GLU A 64 6.98 13.98 -5.40
C GLU A 64 6.99 14.13 -3.85
N TYR A 65 6.41 13.18 -3.13
CA TYR A 65 6.21 13.27 -1.67
C TYR A 65 7.49 13.11 -0.84
N ARG A 66 8.52 12.44 -1.39
CA ARG A 66 9.67 11.97 -0.61
C ARG A 66 10.45 13.08 0.08
N ALA A 67 10.63 14.23 -0.57
CA ALA A 67 11.35 15.35 0.02
C ALA A 67 10.62 15.88 1.27
N ALA A 68 9.31 16.13 1.16
CA ALA A 68 8.49 16.60 2.28
C ALA A 68 8.37 15.55 3.39
N CYS A 69 8.22 14.27 3.03
CA CYS A 69 8.17 13.18 4.02
C CYS A 69 9.49 13.06 4.79
N ALA A 70 10.64 13.23 4.12
CA ALA A 70 11.93 13.23 4.78
C ALA A 70 12.11 14.45 5.72
N GLU A 71 11.72 15.64 5.26
CA GLU A 71 11.78 16.87 6.06
C GLU A 71 10.93 16.77 7.34
N HIS A 72 9.77 16.12 7.26
CA HIS A 72 8.84 16.01 8.38
C HIS A 72 8.94 14.69 9.16
N GLY A 73 9.84 13.78 8.76
CA GLY A 73 9.99 12.47 9.40
C GLY A 73 8.73 11.62 9.30
N ILE A 74 8.07 11.57 8.13
CA ILE A 74 6.82 10.83 7.90
C ILE A 74 7.12 9.57 7.07
N ILE A 75 6.65 8.41 7.55
CA ILE A 75 6.61 7.20 6.74
C ILE A 75 5.41 7.29 5.79
N PHE A 76 5.65 7.05 4.50
CA PHE A 76 4.61 7.12 3.48
C PHE A 76 4.34 5.73 2.91
N VAL A 77 3.09 5.27 2.98
CA VAL A 77 2.68 3.95 2.48
C VAL A 77 1.69 4.12 1.34
N ALA A 78 1.95 3.46 0.21
CA ALA A 78 1.05 3.43 -0.94
C ALA A 78 0.79 1.98 -1.38
N PRO A 79 -0.38 1.40 -1.04
CA PRO A 79 -0.78 0.08 -1.52
C PRO A 79 -1.27 0.11 -2.97
N ASP A 80 -1.47 -1.07 -3.55
CA ASP A 80 -2.27 -1.24 -4.77
C ASP A 80 -3.76 -0.90 -4.51
N THR A 81 -4.53 -0.77 -5.59
CA THR A 81 -5.92 -0.29 -5.59
C THR A 81 -6.96 -1.41 -5.66
N SER A 82 -6.52 -2.63 -5.96
CA SER A 82 -7.35 -3.84 -6.02
C SER A 82 -6.48 -5.11 -5.88
N PRO A 83 -7.07 -6.28 -5.62
CA PRO A 83 -6.41 -7.56 -5.88
C PRO A 83 -5.95 -7.68 -7.34
N ARG A 84 -4.92 -8.50 -7.57
CA ARG A 84 -4.32 -8.80 -8.89
C ARG A 84 -4.13 -10.31 -9.08
N GLY A 85 -4.02 -10.76 -10.32
CA GLY A 85 -3.80 -12.18 -10.68
C GLY A 85 -4.75 -12.67 -11.77
N ASP A 86 -4.41 -13.80 -12.40
CA ASP A 86 -5.19 -14.38 -13.50
C ASP A 86 -6.54 -14.92 -13.02
N ASP A 87 -6.59 -15.45 -11.79
CA ASP A 87 -7.80 -16.01 -11.18
C ASP A 87 -8.71 -14.97 -10.51
N VAL A 88 -8.32 -13.68 -10.53
CA VAL A 88 -9.12 -12.59 -9.96
C VAL A 88 -10.09 -12.07 -11.02
N PRO A 89 -11.41 -12.00 -10.72
CA PRO A 89 -12.40 -11.43 -11.63
C PRO A 89 -12.04 -10.02 -12.06
N ASP A 90 -12.38 -9.69 -13.30
CA ASP A 90 -12.08 -8.38 -13.90
C ASP A 90 -13.25 -7.93 -14.78
N ASP A 91 -13.26 -6.64 -15.11
CA ASP A 91 -14.23 -6.03 -16.03
C ASP A 91 -13.52 -5.53 -17.30
N GLU A 92 -14.27 -5.37 -18.40
CA GLU A 92 -13.71 -4.74 -19.61
C GLU A 92 -13.57 -3.21 -19.45
N GLY A 93 -14.38 -2.62 -18.58
CA GLY A 93 -14.32 -1.21 -18.19
C GLY A 93 -13.14 -0.90 -17.28
N TRP A 94 -12.65 0.34 -17.35
CA TRP A 94 -11.54 0.82 -16.52
C TRP A 94 -11.96 1.24 -15.10
N ASP A 95 -13.27 1.42 -14.90
CA ASP A 95 -13.90 1.93 -13.69
C ASP A 95 -14.49 0.82 -12.80
N PHE A 96 -14.24 -0.44 -13.11
CA PHE A 96 -14.64 -1.60 -12.29
C PHE A 96 -13.63 -2.74 -12.42
N GLY A 97 -13.52 -3.60 -11.40
CA GLY A 97 -12.56 -4.71 -11.41
C GLY A 97 -11.11 -4.29 -11.06
N LYS A 98 -10.12 -4.81 -11.78
CA LYS A 98 -8.70 -4.65 -11.46
C LYS A 98 -8.26 -3.20 -11.67
N GLY A 99 -7.73 -2.58 -10.62
CA GLY A 99 -7.41 -1.16 -10.59
C GLY A 99 -8.56 -0.28 -10.10
N ALA A 100 -9.69 -0.91 -9.72
CA ALA A 100 -10.93 -0.25 -9.34
C ALA A 100 -11.62 -0.99 -8.19
N GLY A 101 -10.89 -1.25 -7.09
CA GLY A 101 -11.44 -1.97 -5.93
C GLY A 101 -12.35 -1.13 -5.02
N PHE A 102 -12.42 0.20 -5.24
CA PHE A 102 -13.23 1.18 -4.49
C PHE A 102 -13.05 1.20 -2.97
N TYR A 103 -12.06 0.49 -2.43
CA TYR A 103 -11.83 0.39 -0.99
C TYR A 103 -13.05 -0.14 -0.21
N VAL A 104 -13.78 -1.09 -0.80
CA VAL A 104 -14.92 -1.76 -0.18
C VAL A 104 -14.64 -3.24 0.02
N ASP A 105 -15.48 -3.89 0.83
CA ASP A 105 -15.60 -5.34 0.87
C ASP A 105 -16.79 -5.76 0.01
N ALA A 106 -16.50 -6.40 -1.12
CA ALA A 106 -17.53 -6.90 -2.01
C ALA A 106 -18.31 -8.04 -1.36
N THR A 107 -19.64 -8.03 -1.56
CA THR A 107 -20.54 -9.07 -1.04
C THR A 107 -21.10 -9.98 -2.13
N GLN A 108 -20.93 -9.61 -3.40
CA GLN A 108 -21.50 -10.33 -4.54
C GLN A 108 -20.43 -11.16 -5.23
N GLU A 109 -20.75 -12.39 -5.57
CA GLU A 109 -19.91 -13.23 -6.42
C GLU A 109 -19.88 -12.68 -7.87
N PRO A 110 -18.75 -12.82 -8.60
CA PRO A 110 -17.52 -13.49 -8.17
C PRO A 110 -16.56 -12.60 -7.34
N TRP A 111 -16.91 -11.33 -7.11
CA TRP A 111 -16.04 -10.31 -6.51
C TRP A 111 -15.74 -10.56 -5.04
N ALA A 112 -16.71 -11.06 -4.29
CA ALA A 112 -16.63 -11.30 -2.84
C ALA A 112 -15.43 -12.17 -2.43
N LYS A 113 -14.95 -13.02 -3.35
CA LYS A 113 -13.78 -13.89 -3.13
C LYS A 113 -12.47 -13.12 -2.91
N HIS A 114 -12.27 -11.99 -3.60
CA HIS A 114 -10.97 -11.30 -3.64
C HIS A 114 -11.04 -9.80 -3.32
N TYR A 115 -12.17 -9.15 -3.62
CA TYR A 115 -12.33 -7.70 -3.50
C TYR A 115 -12.70 -7.31 -2.07
N ARG A 116 -11.76 -7.54 -1.15
CA ARG A 116 -11.86 -7.27 0.28
C ARG A 116 -10.94 -6.11 0.67
N MET A 117 -11.00 -5.05 -0.13
CA MET A 117 -10.05 -3.94 -0.06
C MET A 117 -10.24 -3.11 1.20
N ARG A 118 -11.45 -3.06 1.78
CA ARG A 118 -11.66 -2.38 3.06
C ARG A 118 -10.95 -3.13 4.18
N SER A 119 -11.19 -4.43 4.33
CA SER A 119 -10.49 -5.24 5.34
C SER A 119 -8.98 -5.23 5.13
N TYR A 120 -8.52 -5.26 3.87
CA TYR A 120 -7.09 -5.15 3.57
C TYR A 120 -6.49 -3.83 4.06
N ILE A 121 -7.13 -2.69 3.79
CA ILE A 121 -6.61 -1.36 4.13
C ILE A 121 -6.80 -1.00 5.62
N GLU A 122 -7.91 -1.37 6.24
CA GLU A 122 -8.23 -0.99 7.62
C GLU A 122 -7.60 -1.92 8.66
N ASP A 123 -7.40 -3.21 8.33
CA ASP A 123 -6.99 -4.22 9.31
C ASP A 123 -5.64 -4.87 8.96
N GLU A 124 -5.56 -5.53 7.80
CA GLU A 124 -4.42 -6.39 7.47
C GLU A 124 -3.14 -5.60 7.20
N LEU A 125 -3.22 -4.60 6.32
CA LEU A 125 -2.07 -3.80 5.93
C LEU A 125 -1.49 -2.99 7.10
N PRO A 126 -2.29 -2.31 7.95
CA PRO A 126 -1.79 -1.66 9.16
C PRO A 126 -1.04 -2.62 10.09
N ALA A 127 -1.58 -3.82 10.31
CA ALA A 127 -0.92 -4.83 11.14
C ALA A 127 0.42 -5.30 10.53
N LEU A 128 0.46 -5.50 9.21
CA LEU A 128 1.68 -5.83 8.48
C LEU A 128 2.73 -4.72 8.62
N ILE A 129 2.35 -3.47 8.39
CA ILE A 129 3.27 -2.32 8.44
C ILE A 129 3.83 -2.14 9.87
N ALA A 130 2.99 -2.23 10.89
CA ALA A 130 3.40 -2.15 12.30
C ALA A 130 4.42 -3.23 12.69
N GLY A 131 4.34 -4.41 12.09
CA GLY A 131 5.27 -5.51 12.35
C GLY A 131 6.58 -5.44 11.56
N GLN A 132 6.69 -4.60 10.53
CA GLN A 132 7.81 -4.59 9.59
C GLN A 132 8.58 -3.27 9.52
N PHE A 133 7.97 -2.16 9.95
CA PHE A 133 8.54 -0.82 9.83
C PHE A 133 8.49 -0.06 11.17
N PRO A 134 9.36 0.94 11.38
CA PRO A 134 9.39 1.74 12.60
C PRO A 134 8.27 2.79 12.61
N VAL A 135 7.02 2.34 12.58
CA VAL A 135 5.83 3.21 12.56
C VAL A 135 5.25 3.40 13.96
N ASP A 136 4.76 4.60 14.21
CA ASP A 136 3.93 4.93 15.37
C ASP A 136 2.46 4.85 14.99
N MET A 137 1.83 3.72 15.30
CA MET A 137 0.42 3.46 14.97
C MET A 137 -0.58 4.32 15.77
N ALA A 138 -0.12 5.12 16.76
CA ALA A 138 -0.97 6.14 17.38
C ALA A 138 -1.04 7.44 16.56
N ARG A 139 -0.19 7.60 15.52
CA ARG A 139 -0.10 8.79 14.68
C ARG A 139 -0.21 8.42 13.19
N GLN A 140 -1.44 8.20 12.77
CA GLN A 140 -1.80 7.81 11.40
C GLN A 140 -2.69 8.88 10.75
N GLY A 141 -2.51 9.10 9.45
CA GLY A 141 -3.34 10.01 8.64
C GLY A 141 -3.52 9.54 7.22
#